data_AF-A0A1D3L5P5-F1
#
_entry.id   AF-A0A1D3L5P5-F1
#
_cell.length_a   1.000
_cell.length_b   1.000
_cell.length_c   1.000
_cell.angle_alpha   90.00
_cell.angle_beta   90.00
_cell.angle_gamma   90.00
#
_symmetry.space_group_name_H-M   'P 1'
#
loop_
_entity.id
_entity.type
_entity.pdbx_description
1 polymer ?
#
loop_
_entity_poly.entity_id
_entity_poly.type
_entity_poly.pdbx_seq_one_letter_code
_entity_poly.pdbx_strand_id
1 'polypeptide(L)'
;MKTGSMMIIIGCISIVMGLPSFLLYGELSPDIFLILGGILLIIIGVFRNKGYFNKNYYMAIFSVIALWGLTLLYIFLFRTNEYLGDTDFFYILVGLFILLMISFGGAYIRRRKKLDL
;
A
#
# COMPACT_ATOMS: atom_id res chain seq x y z
N MET A 1 13.12 -7.89 18.98
CA MET A 1 12.50 -8.46 17.77
C MET A 1 13.13 -7.80 16.54
N LYS A 2 13.49 -8.54 15.47
CA LYS A 2 14.02 -7.90 14.26
C LYS A 2 12.96 -6.95 13.69
N THR A 3 13.33 -5.72 13.33
CA THR A 3 12.38 -4.68 12.88
C THR A 3 11.51 -5.14 11.72
N GLY A 4 12.05 -5.96 10.80
CA GLY A 4 11.27 -6.52 9.69
C GLY A 4 10.20 -7.51 10.15
N SER A 5 10.46 -8.34 11.16
CA SER A 5 9.45 -9.24 11.73
C SER A 5 8.29 -8.48 12.38
N MET A 6 8.57 -7.33 13.02
CA MET A 6 7.52 -6.47 13.57
C MET A 6 6.62 -5.89 12.48
N MET A 7 7.20 -5.45 11.37
CA MET A 7 6.45 -4.95 10.21
C MET A 7 5.55 -6.03 9.62
N ILE A 8 6.02 -7.28 9.53
CA ILE A 8 5.20 -8.41 9.06
C ILE A 8 4.01 -8.65 10.00
N ILE A 9 4.25 -8.67 11.32
CA ILE A 9 3.17 -8.91 12.31
C ILE A 9 2.10 -7.81 12.22
N ILE A 10 2.51 -6.54 12.20
CA ILE A 10 1.57 -5.41 12.08
C ILE A 10 0.81 -5.49 10.75
N GLY A 11 1.50 -5.86 9.67
CA GLY A 11 0.86 -6.03 8.37
C GLY A 11 -0.20 -7.14 8.37
N CYS A 12 0.09 -8.29 8.99
CA CYS A 12 -0.90 -9.36 9.16
C CYS A 12 -2.11 -8.91 9.98
N ILE A 13 -1.89 -8.19 11.09
CA ILE A 13 -2.98 -7.64 11.92
C ILE A 13 -3.85 -6.69 11.09
N SER A 14 -3.24 -5.79 10.31
CA SER A 14 -3.95 -4.83 9.46
C SER A 14 -4.85 -5.53 8.43
N ILE A 15 -4.34 -6.61 7.82
CA ILE A 15 -5.12 -7.44 6.88
C ILE A 15 -6.31 -8.09 7.59
N VAL A 16 -6.09 -8.72 8.75
CA VAL A 16 -7.15 -9.37 9.53
C VAL A 16 -8.22 -8.37 10.00
N MET A 17 -7.84 -7.13 10.31
CA MET A 17 -8.81 -6.11 10.73
C MET A 17 -9.67 -5.60 9.56
N GLY A 18 -9.12 -5.47 8.36
CA GLY A 18 -9.89 -4.98 7.19
C GLY A 18 -10.72 -6.06 6.48
N LEU A 19 -10.36 -7.33 6.62
CA LEU A 19 -11.02 -8.46 5.92
C LEU A 19 -12.51 -8.65 6.27
N PRO A 20 -12.93 -8.57 7.54
CA PRO A 20 -14.32 -8.80 7.93
C PRO A 20 -15.29 -7.84 7.26
N SER A 21 -14.99 -6.53 7.24
CA SER A 21 -15.89 -5.54 6.63
C SER A 21 -16.01 -5.73 5.13
N PHE A 22 -14.88 -6.01 4.48
CA PHE A 22 -14.83 -6.26 3.04
C PHE A 22 -15.63 -7.51 2.65
N LEU A 23 -15.51 -8.61 3.40
CA LEU A 23 -16.17 -9.87 3.08
C LEU A 23 -17.63 -9.94 3.52
N LEU A 24 -17.98 -9.35 4.67
CA LEU A 24 -19.31 -9.52 5.28
C LEU A 24 -20.27 -8.38 4.94
N TYR A 25 -19.77 -7.16 4.83
CA TYR A 25 -20.61 -5.97 4.65
C TYR A 25 -20.45 -5.32 3.27
N GLY A 26 -19.46 -5.76 2.47
CA GLY A 26 -19.17 -5.19 1.16
C GLY A 26 -18.72 -3.72 1.24
N GLU A 27 -18.29 -3.28 2.44
CA GLU A 27 -17.73 -1.96 2.68
C GLU A 27 -16.31 -1.94 2.12
N LEU A 28 -16.10 -1.09 1.12
CA LEU A 28 -14.83 -1.04 0.39
C LEU A 28 -13.83 -0.13 1.09
N SER A 29 -14.26 1.10 1.41
CA SER A 29 -13.47 2.08 2.16
C SER A 29 -13.97 2.17 3.60
N PRO A 30 -13.06 2.30 4.59
CA PRO A 30 -11.61 2.47 4.48
C PRO A 30 -10.81 1.15 4.40
N ASP A 31 -11.47 0.01 4.58
CA ASP A 31 -10.80 -1.25 4.93
C ASP A 31 -9.91 -1.85 3.84
N ILE A 32 -10.23 -1.63 2.55
CA ILE A 32 -9.35 -2.06 1.45
C ILE A 32 -7.98 -1.39 1.52
N PHE A 33 -7.90 -0.14 1.99
CA PHE A 33 -6.64 0.59 2.12
C PHE A 33 -5.85 0.11 3.33
N LEU A 34 -6.53 -0.36 4.39
CA LEU A 34 -5.89 -1.02 5.53
C LEU A 34 -5.27 -2.36 5.10
N ILE A 35 -5.97 -3.15 4.27
CA ILE A 35 -5.45 -4.40 3.71
C ILE A 35 -4.23 -4.12 2.81
N LEU A 36 -4.32 -3.16 1.88
CA LEU A 36 -3.22 -2.79 0.98
C LEU A 36 -2.01 -2.25 1.75
N GLY A 37 -2.23 -1.41 2.76
CA GLY A 37 -1.18 -0.95 3.68
C GLY A 37 -0.52 -2.10 4.43
N GLY A 38 -1.31 -3.07 4.89
CA GLY A 38 -0.82 -4.29 5.54
C GLY A 38 0.06 -5.13 4.61
N ILE A 39 -0.36 -5.34 3.36
CA ILE A 39 0.45 -6.04 2.34
C ILE A 39 1.77 -5.30 2.11
N LEU A 40 1.73 -3.97 2.02
CA LEU A 40 2.92 -3.14 1.83
C LEU A 40 3.90 -3.31 2.99
N LEU A 41 3.42 -3.32 4.24
CA LEU A 41 4.24 -3.60 5.43
C LEU A 41 4.86 -5.00 5.43
N ILE A 42 4.10 -6.03 5.00
CA ILE A 42 4.62 -7.39 4.88
C ILE A 42 5.76 -7.44 3.86
N ILE A 43 5.59 -6.85 2.67
CA ILE A 43 6.64 -6.81 1.64
C ILE A 43 7.89 -6.12 2.21
N ILE A 44 7.75 -4.94 2.82
CA ILE A 44 8.88 -4.22 3.43
C ILE A 44 9.57 -5.09 4.48
N GLY A 45 8.80 -5.71 5.37
CA GLY A 45 9.35 -6.53 6.46
C GLY A 45 10.11 -7.77 5.95
N VAL A 46 9.56 -8.47 4.95
CA VAL A 46 10.19 -9.65 4.34
C VAL A 46 11.52 -9.28 3.69
N PHE A 47 11.56 -8.24 2.87
CA PHE A 47 12.79 -7.83 2.20
C PHE A 47 13.80 -7.20 3.15
N ARG A 48 13.35 -6.50 4.20
CA ARG A 48 14.23 -5.99 5.26
C ARG A 48 14.89 -7.12 6.04
N ASN A 49 14.17 -8.21 6.32
CA ASN A 49 14.75 -9.38 6.97
C ASN A 49 15.76 -10.12 6.08
N LYS A 50 15.58 -10.08 4.75
CA LYS A 50 16.53 -10.64 3.77
C LYS A 50 17.77 -9.77 3.55
N GLY A 51 17.74 -8.49 3.94
CA GLY A 51 18.89 -7.59 3.88
C GLY A 51 19.25 -7.08 2.48
N TYR A 52 18.41 -7.32 1.47
CA TYR A 52 18.61 -6.80 0.12
C TYR A 52 17.32 -6.28 -0.50
N PHE A 53 17.37 -5.06 -1.04
CA PHE A 53 16.27 -4.43 -1.76
C PHE A 53 16.49 -4.60 -3.26
N ASN A 54 16.14 -5.77 -3.83
CA ASN A 54 16.43 -6.11 -5.23
C ASN A 54 15.34 -5.60 -6.21
N LYS A 55 15.43 -5.94 -7.50
CA LYS A 55 14.41 -5.55 -8.51
C LYS A 55 13.00 -6.02 -8.13
N ASN A 56 12.89 -7.23 -7.56
CA ASN A 56 11.62 -7.84 -7.18
C ASN A 56 10.97 -7.10 -6.01
N TYR A 57 11.77 -6.55 -5.08
CA TYR A 57 11.26 -5.69 -4.01
C TYR A 57 10.49 -4.48 -4.57
N TYR A 58 11.13 -3.73 -5.47
CA TYR A 58 10.51 -2.54 -6.05
C TYR A 58 9.30 -2.89 -6.93
N MET A 59 9.39 -3.96 -7.73
CA MET A 59 8.24 -4.46 -8.50
C MET A 59 7.05 -4.78 -7.59
N ALA A 60 7.28 -5.51 -6.49
CA ALA A 60 6.22 -5.87 -5.55
C ALA A 60 5.58 -4.63 -4.92
N ILE A 61 6.38 -3.64 -4.50
CA ILE A 61 5.84 -2.38 -3.97
C ILE A 61 5.04 -1.61 -5.04
N PHE A 62 5.57 -1.48 -6.26
CA PHE A 62 4.84 -0.79 -7.33
C PHE A 62 3.53 -1.49 -7.70
N SER A 63 3.46 -2.82 -7.65
CA SER A 63 2.21 -3.54 -7.84
C SER A 63 1.17 -3.18 -6.79
N VAL A 64 1.55 -3.05 -5.51
CA VAL A 64 0.63 -2.64 -4.44
C VAL A 64 0.20 -1.19 -4.61
N ILE A 65 1.12 -0.29 -4.98
CA ILE A 65 0.80 1.11 -5.27
C ILE A 65 -0.16 1.21 -6.46
N ALA A 66 0.05 0.43 -7.53
CA ALA A 66 -0.85 0.38 -8.67
C ALA A 66 -2.25 -0.08 -8.28
N LEU A 67 -2.36 -1.13 -7.46
CA LEU A 67 -3.65 -1.58 -6.91
C LEU A 67 -4.32 -0.50 -6.07
N TRP A 68 -3.56 0.22 -5.24
CA TRP A 68 -4.07 1.36 -4.48
C TRP A 68 -4.68 2.43 -5.39
N GLY A 69 -3.97 2.81 -6.46
CA GLY A 69 -4.45 3.79 -7.44
C GLY A 69 -5.70 3.31 -8.19
N LEU A 70 -5.75 2.03 -8.58
CA LEU A 70 -6.92 1.43 -9.22
C LEU A 70 -8.14 1.44 -8.29
N THR A 71 -7.95 1.18 -7.00
CA THR A 71 -9.04 1.25 -6.02
C THR A 71 -9.56 2.67 -5.85
N LEU A 72 -8.68 3.68 -5.79
CA LEU A 72 -9.10 5.09 -5.78
C LEU A 72 -9.90 5.47 -7.02
N LEU A 73 -9.44 5.05 -8.20
CA LEU A 73 -10.14 5.28 -9.46
C LEU A 73 -11.51 4.59 -9.48
N TYR A 74 -11.59 3.36 -8.99
CA TYR A 74 -12.85 2.62 -8.88
C TYR A 74 -13.85 3.33 -7.96
N ILE A 75 -13.42 3.79 -6.79
CA ILE A 75 -14.28 4.53 -5.85
C ILE A 75 -14.79 5.80 -6.52
N PHE A 76 -13.91 6.58 -7.15
CA PHE A 76 -14.27 7.83 -7.81
C PHE A 76 -15.31 7.62 -8.93
N LEU A 77 -15.12 6.60 -9.78
CA LEU A 77 -15.97 6.36 -10.95
C LEU A 77 -17.29 5.64 -10.63
N PHE A 78 -17.28 4.70 -9.68
CA PHE A 78 -18.39 3.76 -9.48
C PHE A 78 -19.00 3.78 -8.07
N ARG A 79 -18.35 4.42 -7.09
CA ARG A 79 -18.82 4.52 -5.70
C ARG A 79 -18.94 5.98 -5.25
N THR A 80 -19.55 6.80 -6.10
CA THR A 80 -19.69 8.26 -5.87
C THR A 80 -20.40 8.60 -4.56
N ASN A 81 -21.34 7.77 -4.10
CA ASN A 81 -22.00 7.95 -2.80
C ASN A 81 -21.04 7.78 -1.61
N GLU A 82 -20.10 6.83 -1.68
CA GLU A 82 -19.06 6.66 -0.64
C GLU A 82 -18.04 7.80 -0.71
N TYR A 83 -17.69 8.22 -1.93
CA TYR A 83 -16.81 9.37 -2.14
C TYR A 83 -17.39 10.69 -1.60
N LEU A 84 -18.68 10.95 -1.80
CA LEU A 84 -19.35 12.15 -1.29
C LEU A 84 -19.62 12.05 0.22
N GLY A 85 -19.76 10.83 0.76
CA GLY A 85 -19.97 10.59 2.18
C GLY A 85 -18.74 10.94 3.02
N ASP A 86 -17.53 10.73 2.50
CA ASP A 86 -16.28 11.06 3.19
C ASP A 86 -15.18 11.52 2.22
N THR A 87 -15.42 12.69 1.63
CA THR A 87 -14.55 13.26 0.61
C THR A 87 -13.17 13.64 1.18
N ASP A 88 -13.12 14.11 2.43
CA ASP A 88 -11.86 14.45 3.10
C ASP A 88 -10.96 13.24 3.27
N PHE A 89 -11.51 12.11 3.72
CA PHE A 89 -10.76 10.85 3.83
C PHE A 89 -10.26 10.37 2.46
N PHE A 90 -11.08 10.49 1.41
CA PHE A 90 -10.65 10.17 0.05
C PHE A 90 -9.44 11.00 -0.38
N TYR A 91 -9.44 12.31 -0.15
CA TYR A 91 -8.28 13.16 -0.49
C TYR A 91 -7.03 12.83 0.33
N ILE A 92 -7.18 12.44 1.59
CA ILE A 92 -6.05 11.93 2.40
C ILE A 92 -5.44 10.69 1.74
N LEU A 93 -6.27 9.75 1.27
CA LEU A 93 -5.79 8.54 0.59
C LEU A 93 -5.11 8.85 -0.76
N VAL A 94 -5.61 9.83 -1.51
CA VAL A 94 -4.96 10.33 -2.73
C VAL A 94 -3.60 10.94 -2.40
N GLY A 95 -3.53 11.78 -1.36
CA GLY A 95 -2.28 12.36 -0.88
C GLY A 95 -1.25 11.30 -0.48
N LEU A 96 -1.69 10.26 0.24
CA LEU A 96 -0.85 9.13 0.60
C LEU A 96 -0.35 8.36 -0.63
N PHE A 97 -1.21 8.12 -1.62
CA PHE A 97 -0.84 7.49 -2.88
C PHE A 97 0.29 8.27 -3.61
N ILE A 98 0.18 9.60 -3.68
CA ILE A 98 1.21 10.47 -4.28
C ILE A 98 2.52 10.37 -3.49
N LEU A 99 2.45 10.42 -2.15
CA LEU A 99 3.63 10.28 -1.29
C LEU A 99 4.35 8.95 -1.47
N LEU A 100 3.60 7.84 -1.60
CA LEU A 100 4.14 6.51 -1.87
C LEU A 100 4.85 6.48 -3.23
N MET A 101 4.23 7.02 -4.28
CA MET A 101 4.81 7.12 -5.62
C MET A 101 6.14 7.89 -5.62
N ILE A 102 6.19 9.06 -4.98
CA ILE A 102 7.42 9.88 -4.91
C ILE A 102 8.50 9.14 -4.11
N SER A 103 8.15 8.59 -2.96
CA SER A 103 9.12 7.95 -2.05
C SER A 103 9.77 6.72 -2.68
N PHE A 104 8.95 5.79 -3.19
CA PHE A 104 9.45 4.54 -3.77
C PHE A 104 9.98 4.74 -5.20
N GLY A 105 9.37 5.62 -5.99
CA GLY A 105 9.89 6.03 -7.31
C GLY A 105 11.27 6.67 -7.20
N GLY A 106 11.43 7.65 -6.30
CA GLY A 106 12.70 8.31 -6.06
C GLY A 106 13.78 7.38 -5.50
N ALA A 107 13.42 6.44 -4.62
CA ALA A 107 14.34 5.41 -4.15
C ALA A 107 14.79 4.45 -5.27
N TYR A 108 13.87 4.03 -6.13
CA TYR A 108 14.16 3.15 -7.27
C TYR A 108 15.11 3.80 -8.28
N ILE A 109 14.82 5.05 -8.68
CA ILE A 109 15.65 5.80 -9.65
C ILE A 109 17.07 6.01 -9.10
N ARG A 110 17.21 6.42 -7.83
CA ARG A 110 18.52 6.61 -7.18
C ARG A 110 19.32 5.31 -7.16
N ARG A 111 18.67 4.17 -6.92
CA ARG A 111 19.34 2.88 -6.93
C ARG A 111 19.80 2.46 -8.33
N ARG A 112 18.99 2.69 -9.37
CA ARG A 112 19.37 2.44 -10.77
C ARG A 112 20.62 3.25 -11.14
N LYS A 113 20.64 4.56 -10.86
CA LYS A 113 21.81 5.40 -11.11
C LYS A 113 23.10 4.91 -10.42
N LYS A 114 22.99 4.32 -9.23
CA LYS A 114 24.14 3.72 -8.52
C LYS A 114 24.63 2.39 -9.09
N LEU A 115 23.81 1.69 -9.86
CA LEU A 115 24.19 0.42 -10.49
C LEU A 115 24.79 0.64 -11.89
N ASP A 116 24.55 1.80 -12.49
CA ASP A 116 25.08 2.21 -13.80
C ASP A 116 26.46 2.91 -13.70
N LEU A 117 26.92 3.21 -12.47
CA LEU A 117 28.20 3.82 -12.09
C LEU A 117 29.16 2.77 -11.54
#